data_AF-A0A368H5E8-F1
#
_entry.id   AF-A0A368H5E8-F1
#
_cell.length_a   1.000
_cell.length_b   1.000
_cell.length_c   1.000
_cell.angle_alpha   90.00
_cell.angle_beta   90.00
_cell.angle_gamma   90.00
#
_symmetry.space_group_name_H-M   'P 1'
#
loop_
_entity.id
_entity.type
_entity.pdbx_description
1 polymer ?
#
loop_
_entity_poly.entity_id
_entity_poly.type
_entity_poly.pdbx_seq_one_letter_code
_entity_poly.pdbx_strand_id
1 'polypeptide(L)'
;MEADLIADVAHDLFTAFRSSSIGLWAYGHTKFSKSADSALKRMRKKYSDFIIELKLMKYFEIDDPLSTAAAIEQLNRLASSKDVVDCLVFFSAQQDVQSLPTLYPVNLPVDTVVAIGLNDTDLHDRVHPNLGIAISVPFKYADSDVKSIVDAITKRTKPTRKPKTTKPTTVRSSTGSFPMDIA
;
A
#
# COMPACT_ATOMS: atom_id res chain seq x y z
N MET A 1 -0.35 0.77 -14.26
CA MET A 1 -1.23 0.98 -13.08
C MET A 1 -0.43 1.37 -11.86
N GLU A 2 0.31 0.47 -11.20
CA GLU A 2 1.02 0.80 -9.94
C GLU A 2 1.96 2.00 -10.08
N ALA A 3 2.84 1.99 -11.08
CA ALA A 3 3.74 3.10 -11.34
C ALA A 3 2.99 4.40 -11.70
N ASP A 4 1.84 4.31 -12.38
CA ASP A 4 1.03 5.49 -12.72
C ASP A 4 0.40 6.09 -11.45
N LEU A 5 -0.17 5.25 -10.58
CA LEU A 5 -0.71 5.68 -9.28
C LEU A 5 0.36 6.35 -8.41
N ILE A 6 1.56 5.76 -8.33
CA ILE A 6 2.69 6.33 -7.60
C ILE A 6 3.11 7.68 -8.22
N ALA A 7 3.12 7.78 -9.55
CA ALA A 7 3.44 9.01 -10.26
C ALA A 7 2.43 10.12 -9.97
N ASP A 8 1.13 9.81 -9.98
CA ASP A 8 0.05 10.78 -9.71
C ASP A 8 0.09 11.27 -8.25
N VAL A 9 0.25 10.35 -7.29
CA VAL A 9 0.42 10.70 -5.88
C VAL A 9 1.65 11.57 -5.66
N ALA A 10 2.79 11.21 -6.26
CA ALA A 10 4.02 11.98 -6.15
C ALA A 10 3.88 13.38 -6.77
N HIS A 11 3.19 13.49 -7.91
CA HIS A 11 2.94 14.77 -8.57
C HIS A 11 2.20 15.74 -7.63
N ASP A 12 1.13 15.28 -6.99
CA ASP A 12 0.34 16.09 -6.06
C ASP A 12 1.14 16.47 -4.80
N LEU A 13 1.95 15.55 -4.27
CA LEU A 13 2.83 15.82 -3.14
C LEU A 13 3.89 16.88 -3.46
N PHE A 14 4.60 16.77 -4.59
CA PHE A 14 5.60 17.77 -4.98
C PHE A 14 4.97 19.13 -5.30
N THR A 15 3.76 19.14 -5.84
CA THR A 15 3.01 20.38 -6.11
C THR A 15 2.59 21.08 -4.82
N ALA A 16 2.08 20.32 -3.85
CA ALA A 16 1.60 20.85 -2.58
C ALA A 16 2.71 21.16 -1.57
N PHE A 17 3.81 20.40 -1.57
CA PHE A 17 4.91 20.49 -0.59
C PHE A 17 6.26 20.66 -1.30
N ARG A 18 6.57 21.90 -1.70
CA ARG A 18 7.77 22.21 -2.51
C ARG A 18 9.12 21.94 -1.84
N SER A 19 9.16 21.81 -0.51
CA SER A 19 10.35 21.44 0.25
C SER A 19 10.44 19.95 0.58
N SER A 20 9.41 19.17 0.21
CA SER A 20 9.39 17.73 0.46
C SER A 20 10.38 17.00 -0.44
N SER A 21 10.74 15.80 -0.01
CA SER A 21 11.52 14.87 -0.81
C SER A 21 10.97 13.48 -0.68
N ILE A 22 11.08 12.67 -1.74
CA ILE A 22 10.52 11.32 -1.80
C ILE A 22 11.64 10.35 -2.16
N GLY A 23 11.83 9.33 -1.32
CA GLY A 23 12.69 8.17 -1.59
C GLY A 23 11.86 7.04 -2.17
N LEU A 24 12.43 6.29 -3.11
CA LEU A 24 11.77 5.16 -3.74
C LEU A 24 12.55 3.87 -3.51
N TRP A 25 11.84 2.82 -3.11
CA TRP A 25 12.36 1.46 -3.05
C TRP A 25 11.30 0.49 -3.55
N ALA A 26 11.74 -0.55 -4.25
CA ALA A 26 10.88 -1.58 -4.80
C ALA A 26 11.38 -2.96 -4.36
N TYR A 27 10.45 -3.89 -4.15
CA TYR A 27 10.70 -5.27 -3.75
C TYR A 27 10.07 -6.24 -4.75
N GLY A 28 10.28 -7.55 -4.58
CA GLY A 28 9.81 -8.58 -5.51
C GLY A 28 10.77 -8.81 -6.66
N HIS A 29 10.22 -8.99 -7.85
CA HIS A 29 10.93 -9.24 -9.10
C HIS A 29 11.51 -7.96 -9.69
N THR A 30 12.59 -7.45 -9.09
CA THR A 30 13.18 -6.18 -9.50
C THR A 30 14.70 -6.13 -9.29
N LYS A 31 15.37 -5.19 -9.95
CA LYS A 31 16.82 -4.94 -9.82
C LYS A 31 17.18 -3.93 -8.73
N PHE A 32 16.19 -3.43 -7.99
CA PHE A 32 16.47 -2.59 -6.83
C PHE A 32 17.26 -3.39 -5.78
N SER A 33 18.03 -2.68 -4.96
CA SER A 33 18.67 -3.28 -3.79
C SER A 33 17.62 -3.98 -2.94
N LYS A 34 17.94 -5.16 -2.37
CA LYS A 34 17.07 -5.82 -1.38
C LYS A 34 16.96 -5.05 -0.07
N SER A 35 17.81 -4.05 0.14
CA SER A 35 17.83 -3.22 1.34
C SER A 35 17.08 -1.91 1.13
N ALA A 36 16.10 -1.67 1.99
CA ALA A 36 15.23 -0.50 1.95
C ALA A 36 15.94 0.81 2.36
N ASP A 37 17.12 0.73 3.01
CA ASP A 37 17.94 1.91 3.37
C ASP A 37 18.30 2.77 2.15
N SER A 38 18.31 2.14 0.99
CA SER A 38 18.65 2.77 -0.27
C SER A 38 17.65 3.88 -0.68
N ALA A 39 16.39 3.79 -0.26
CA ALA A 39 15.42 4.87 -0.42
C ALA A 39 15.78 6.09 0.44
N LEU A 40 16.18 5.87 1.69
CA LEU A 40 16.56 6.93 2.63
C LEU A 40 17.78 7.72 2.14
N LYS A 41 18.72 7.01 1.50
CA LYS A 41 19.94 7.61 0.94
C LYS A 41 19.69 8.36 -0.37
N ARG A 42 18.56 8.11 -1.05
CA ARG A 42 18.25 8.64 -2.38
C ARG A 42 16.89 9.34 -2.43
N MET A 43 16.69 10.27 -1.52
CA MET A 43 15.51 11.15 -1.51
C MET A 43 15.59 12.17 -2.67
N ARG A 44 14.56 12.21 -3.52
CA ARG A 44 14.45 13.14 -4.65
C ARG A 44 13.70 14.38 -4.25
N LYS A 45 14.23 15.56 -4.58
CA LYS A 45 13.62 16.87 -4.31
C LYS A 45 12.80 17.42 -5.48
N LYS A 46 12.82 16.72 -6.62
CA LYS A 46 12.13 17.11 -7.85
C LYS A 46 11.34 15.93 -8.37
N TYR A 47 10.11 16.21 -8.82
CA TYR A 47 9.25 15.24 -9.48
C TYR A 47 9.93 14.59 -10.68
N SER A 48 10.62 15.36 -11.53
CA SER A 48 11.35 14.84 -12.69
C SER A 48 12.35 13.74 -12.34
N ASP A 49 13.10 13.94 -11.25
CA ASP A 49 14.15 13.03 -10.82
C ASP A 49 13.54 11.76 -10.20
N PHE A 50 12.45 11.93 -9.45
CA PHE A 50 11.65 10.82 -8.92
C PHE A 50 11.08 9.95 -10.04
N ILE A 51 10.52 10.55 -11.11
CA ILE A 51 9.96 9.79 -12.24
C ILE A 51 11.03 9.01 -13.01
N ILE A 52 12.26 9.52 -13.11
CA ILE A 52 13.37 8.76 -13.70
C ILE A 52 13.64 7.49 -12.89
N GLU A 53 13.64 7.56 -11.56
CA GLU A 53 13.84 6.40 -10.68
C GLU A 53 12.62 5.46 -10.69
N LEU A 54 11.41 6.00 -10.72
CA LEU A 54 10.17 5.22 -10.84
C LEU A 54 10.12 4.39 -12.12
N LYS A 55 10.62 4.92 -13.24
CA LYS A 55 10.74 4.17 -14.50
C LYS A 55 11.68 2.97 -14.43
N LEU A 56 12.50 2.85 -13.38
CA LEU A 56 13.32 1.68 -13.12
C LEU A 56 12.54 0.55 -12.43
N MET A 57 11.36 0.83 -11.87
CA MET A 57 10.44 -0.19 -11.33
C MET A 57 9.86 -1.02 -12.47
N LYS A 58 10.65 -1.98 -12.94
CA LYS A 58 10.30 -2.95 -13.96
C LYS A 58 10.39 -4.35 -13.39
N TYR A 59 9.57 -5.22 -13.94
CA TYR A 59 9.67 -6.65 -13.68
C TYR A 59 11.00 -7.17 -14.22
N PHE A 60 11.72 -7.89 -13.38
CA PHE A 60 12.89 -8.68 -13.75
C PHE A 60 12.74 -10.07 -13.16
N GLU A 61 12.75 -11.08 -14.03
CA GLU A 61 12.84 -12.47 -13.60
C GLU A 61 14.20 -12.68 -12.92
N ILE A 62 14.16 -13.04 -11.64
CA ILE A 62 15.32 -13.24 -10.78
C ILE A 62 15.02 -14.44 -9.88
N ASP A 63 16.05 -15.18 -9.50
CA ASP A 63 15.90 -16.45 -8.80
C ASP A 63 15.39 -16.29 -7.36
N ASP A 64 15.71 -15.17 -6.72
CA ASP A 64 15.39 -14.90 -5.31
C ASP A 64 14.76 -13.50 -5.14
N PRO A 65 13.49 -13.33 -5.55
CA PRO A 65 12.74 -12.09 -5.37
C PRO A 65 12.34 -11.90 -3.91
N LEU A 66 12.33 -10.65 -3.43
CA LEU A 66 11.92 -10.36 -2.06
C LEU A 66 10.38 -10.50 -1.92
N SER A 67 9.91 -11.38 -1.04
CA SER A 67 8.47 -11.50 -0.77
C SER A 67 7.92 -10.26 -0.07
N THR A 68 6.60 -10.06 -0.11
CA THR A 68 5.92 -8.97 0.63
C THR A 68 6.18 -9.04 2.13
N ALA A 69 6.18 -10.25 2.72
CA ALA A 69 6.49 -10.44 4.12
C ALA A 69 7.93 -10.02 4.45
N ALA A 70 8.90 -10.44 3.64
CA ALA A 70 10.30 -10.05 3.81
C ALA A 70 10.51 -8.55 3.58
N ALA A 71 9.74 -7.92 2.68
CA ALA A 71 9.77 -6.48 2.48
C ALA A 71 9.27 -5.72 3.71
N ILE A 72 8.17 -6.17 4.34
CA ILE A 72 7.69 -5.60 5.60
C ILE A 72 8.75 -5.77 6.70
N GLU A 73 9.44 -6.91 6.77
CA GLU A 73 10.55 -7.08 7.72
C GLU A 73 11.70 -6.10 7.48
N GLN A 74 12.07 -5.84 6.22
CA GLN A 74 13.07 -4.82 5.89
C GLN A 74 12.64 -3.44 6.37
N LEU A 75 11.38 -3.06 6.10
CA LEU A 75 10.82 -1.79 6.54
C LEU A 75 10.77 -1.68 8.07
N ASN A 76 10.41 -2.76 8.77
CA ASN A 76 10.35 -2.78 10.23
C ASN A 76 11.72 -2.63 10.89
N ARG A 77 12.79 -3.02 10.17
CA ARG A 77 14.19 -2.88 10.61
C ARG A 77 14.82 -1.55 10.21
N LEU A 78 14.16 -0.74 9.38
CA LEU A 78 14.70 0.56 8.99
C LEU A 78 14.91 1.44 10.20
N ALA A 79 16.02 2.18 10.17
CA ALA A 79 16.36 3.18 11.15
C ALA A 79 16.86 4.43 10.44
N SER A 80 16.42 5.59 10.93
CA SER A 80 16.92 6.90 10.49
C SER A 80 16.90 7.88 11.67
N SER A 81 17.57 9.01 11.51
CA SER A 81 17.30 10.16 12.38
C SER A 81 15.92 10.74 12.06
N LYS A 82 15.37 11.52 13.02
CA LYS A 82 14.02 12.10 12.95
C LYS A 82 13.83 13.05 11.78
N ASP A 83 14.90 13.70 11.32
CA ASP A 83 14.83 14.73 10.28
C ASP A 83 14.80 14.18 8.84
N VAL A 84 14.69 12.86 8.67
CA VAL A 84 14.84 12.20 7.36
C VAL A 84 13.50 11.74 6.78
N VAL A 85 12.56 11.26 7.59
CA VAL A 85 11.31 10.66 7.10
C VAL A 85 10.12 10.99 7.99
N ASP A 86 9.14 11.71 7.44
CA ASP A 86 7.89 12.02 8.14
C ASP A 86 6.82 10.94 7.93
N CYS A 87 6.80 10.30 6.76
CA CYS A 87 5.79 9.32 6.37
C CYS A 87 6.41 8.16 5.58
N LEU A 88 5.99 6.93 5.91
CA LEU A 88 6.28 5.73 5.12
C LEU A 88 5.02 5.32 4.36
N VAL A 89 5.13 5.19 3.04
CA VAL A 89 4.04 4.70 2.18
C VAL A 89 4.41 3.31 1.65
N PHE A 90 3.55 2.32 1.86
CA PHE A 90 3.77 0.93 1.48
C PHE A 90 2.69 0.48 0.49
N PHE A 91 3.09 0.11 -0.72
CA PHE A 91 2.21 -0.46 -1.73
C PHE A 91 2.35 -1.98 -1.75
N SER A 92 1.23 -2.70 -1.87
CA SER A 92 1.22 -4.16 -2.00
C SER A 92 0.08 -4.66 -2.89
N ALA A 93 0.42 -5.56 -3.80
CA ALA A 93 -0.54 -6.32 -4.61
C ALA A 93 -0.88 -7.70 -4.01
N GLN A 94 -0.30 -8.05 -2.86
CA GLN A 94 -0.53 -9.34 -2.20
C GLN A 94 -2.00 -9.48 -1.81
N GLN A 95 -2.65 -10.54 -2.28
CA GLN A 95 -4.07 -10.80 -1.98
C GLN A 95 -4.25 -11.57 -0.67
N ASP A 96 -3.39 -12.57 -0.41
CA ASP A 96 -3.37 -13.25 0.88
C ASP A 96 -2.52 -12.48 1.88
N VAL A 97 -3.21 -11.72 2.74
CA VAL A 97 -2.59 -10.85 3.73
C VAL A 97 -2.46 -11.49 5.11
N GLN A 98 -3.05 -12.67 5.35
CA GLN A 98 -3.13 -13.25 6.70
C GLN A 98 -1.75 -13.65 7.25
N SER A 99 -0.87 -14.09 6.35
CA SER A 99 0.51 -14.47 6.64
C SER A 99 1.48 -13.29 6.73
N LEU A 100 1.03 -12.07 6.38
CA LEU A 100 1.91 -10.90 6.42
C LEU A 100 2.17 -10.48 7.88
N PRO A 101 3.42 -10.16 8.23
CA PRO A 101 3.73 -9.52 9.49
C PRO A 101 3.11 -8.12 9.54
N THR A 102 2.88 -7.61 10.75
CA THR A 102 2.42 -6.23 10.93
C THR A 102 3.52 -5.25 10.53
N LEU A 103 3.18 -4.30 9.66
CA LEU A 103 4.03 -3.17 9.31
C LEU A 103 4.05 -2.17 10.47
N TYR A 104 5.18 -2.16 11.17
CA TYR A 104 5.42 -1.33 12.35
C TYR A 104 6.93 -1.02 12.49
N PRO A 105 7.40 0.05 11.83
CA PRO A 105 8.82 0.42 11.82
C PRO A 105 9.21 1.19 13.08
N VAL A 106 9.39 0.49 14.20
CA VAL A 106 9.67 1.07 15.53
C VAL A 106 10.95 1.92 15.60
N ASN A 107 11.93 1.60 14.77
CA ASN A 107 13.21 2.30 14.74
C ASN A 107 13.24 3.44 13.70
N LEU A 108 12.16 3.60 12.93
CA LEU A 108 11.99 4.68 11.99
C LEU A 108 11.06 5.72 12.65
N PRO A 109 11.52 6.94 12.92
CA PRO A 109 10.75 7.97 13.61
C PRO A 109 9.69 8.63 12.70
N VAL A 110 8.95 7.83 11.92
CA VAL A 110 7.83 8.29 11.10
C VAL A 110 6.64 8.65 11.95
N ASP A 111 5.91 9.68 11.55
CA ASP A 111 4.67 10.00 12.23
C ASP A 111 3.47 9.20 11.71
N THR A 112 3.57 8.66 10.49
CA THR A 112 2.48 7.90 9.86
C THR A 112 3.00 6.87 8.88
N VAL A 113 2.37 5.70 8.91
CA VAL A 113 2.52 4.64 7.92
C VAL A 113 1.23 4.56 7.11
N VAL A 114 1.30 4.75 5.79
CA VAL A 114 0.17 4.57 4.89
C VAL A 114 0.37 3.27 4.11
N ALA A 115 -0.45 2.26 4.36
CA ALA A 115 -0.45 1.00 3.63
C ALA A 115 -1.55 0.99 2.57
N ILE A 116 -1.15 0.78 1.32
CA ILE A 116 -2.00 0.84 0.14
C ILE A 116 -2.10 -0.56 -0.45
N GLY A 117 -3.27 -1.17 -0.31
CA GLY A 117 -3.60 -2.44 -0.93
C GLY A 117 -4.13 -2.21 -2.34
N LEU A 118 -3.42 -2.76 -3.33
CA LEU A 118 -3.81 -2.70 -4.73
C LEU A 118 -4.83 -3.81 -5.05
N ASN A 119 -5.66 -3.58 -6.06
CA ASN A 119 -6.68 -4.53 -6.50
C ASN A 119 -7.63 -4.93 -5.36
N ASP A 120 -8.16 -3.92 -4.66
CA ASP A 120 -9.12 -4.05 -3.56
C ASP A 120 -8.62 -4.89 -2.35
N THR A 121 -7.30 -5.10 -2.25
CA THR A 121 -6.68 -5.70 -1.07
C THR A 121 -6.89 -4.81 0.15
N ASP A 122 -7.25 -5.41 1.29
CA ASP A 122 -7.37 -4.74 2.58
C ASP A 122 -6.16 -5.06 3.47
N LEU A 123 -5.37 -4.04 3.83
CA LEU A 123 -4.20 -4.15 4.70
C LEU A 123 -4.47 -3.63 6.13
N HIS A 124 -5.72 -3.37 6.49
CA HIS A 124 -6.08 -2.75 7.78
C HIS A 124 -5.50 -3.51 8.99
N ASP A 125 -5.64 -4.83 9.00
CA ASP A 125 -5.17 -5.66 10.11
C ASP A 125 -3.64 -5.87 10.08
N ARG A 126 -2.94 -5.33 9.07
CA ARG A 126 -1.49 -5.46 8.86
C ARG A 126 -0.71 -4.18 9.15
N VAL A 127 -1.36 -3.15 9.66
CA VAL A 127 -0.69 -1.92 10.13
C VAL A 127 -0.95 -1.68 11.61
N HIS A 128 -0.01 -1.05 12.30
CA HIS A 128 -0.20 -0.74 13.72
C HIS A 128 -1.30 0.33 13.92
N PRO A 129 -2.29 0.14 14.81
CA PRO A 129 -3.49 0.98 14.88
C PRO A 129 -3.25 2.47 15.21
N ASN A 130 -2.15 2.77 15.92
CA ASN A 130 -1.82 4.14 16.33
C ASN A 130 -0.96 4.89 15.30
N LEU A 131 -0.35 4.17 14.35
CA LEU A 131 0.61 4.72 13.38
C LEU A 131 0.11 4.57 11.94
N GLY A 132 -0.69 3.53 11.70
CA GLY A 132 -1.08 3.03 10.40
C GLY A 132 -2.40 3.56 9.90
N ILE A 133 -2.42 3.91 8.61
CA ILE A 133 -3.62 4.15 7.82
C ILE A 133 -3.61 3.15 6.67
N ALA A 134 -4.65 2.34 6.54
CA ALA A 134 -4.81 1.43 5.42
C ALA A 134 -5.81 1.98 4.40
N ILE A 135 -5.45 1.95 3.12
CA ILE A 135 -6.28 2.34 1.99
C ILE A 135 -6.31 1.20 0.99
N SER A 136 -7.50 0.87 0.53
CA SER A 136 -7.70 -0.11 -0.54
C SER A 136 -8.05 0.62 -1.84
N VAL A 137 -7.32 0.30 -2.91
CA VAL A 137 -7.44 0.94 -4.22
C VAL A 137 -7.84 -0.10 -5.26
N PRO A 138 -8.91 0.15 -6.04
CA PRO A 138 -9.33 -0.78 -7.08
C PRO A 138 -8.32 -0.83 -8.22
N PHE A 139 -8.37 -1.90 -9.03
CA PHE A 139 -7.48 -2.04 -10.21
C PHE A 139 -7.60 -0.86 -11.19
N LYS A 140 -8.79 -0.28 -11.32
CA LYS A 140 -9.01 0.98 -12.05
C LYS A 140 -9.23 2.09 -11.03
N TYR A 141 -8.15 2.73 -10.62
CA TYR A 141 -8.20 3.85 -9.68
C TYR A 141 -8.73 5.11 -10.37
N ALA A 142 -9.33 5.99 -9.59
CA ALA A 142 -9.76 7.32 -10.01
C ALA A 142 -8.99 8.41 -9.24
N ASP A 143 -9.12 9.66 -9.68
CA ASP A 143 -8.52 10.83 -9.01
C ASP A 143 -8.92 10.93 -7.53
N SER A 144 -10.11 10.45 -7.16
CA SER A 144 -10.55 10.38 -5.77
C SER A 144 -9.71 9.42 -4.91
N ASP A 145 -9.17 8.34 -5.49
CA ASP A 145 -8.29 7.41 -4.79
C ASP A 145 -6.90 8.04 -4.59
N VAL A 146 -6.37 8.75 -5.60
CA VAL A 146 -5.14 9.55 -5.49
C VAL A 146 -5.28 10.57 -4.37
N LYS A 147 -6.37 11.35 -4.39
CA LYS A 147 -6.67 12.34 -3.35
C LYS A 147 -6.74 11.71 -1.95
N SER A 148 -7.37 10.53 -1.83
CA SER A 148 -7.49 9.82 -0.55
C SER A 148 -6.12 9.41 0.00
N ILE A 149 -5.19 8.98 -0.88
CA ILE A 149 -3.82 8.65 -0.50
C ILE A 149 -3.07 9.91 -0.06
N VAL A 150 -3.14 10.99 -0.84
CA VAL A 150 -2.47 12.27 -0.51
C VAL A 150 -3.00 12.83 0.81
N ASP A 151 -4.31 12.78 1.05
CA ASP A 151 -4.92 13.24 2.29
C ASP A 151 -4.47 12.40 3.50
N ALA A 152 -4.26 11.08 3.34
CA ALA A 152 -3.74 10.23 4.40
C ALA A 152 -2.26 10.50 4.68
N ILE A 153 -1.43 10.66 3.65
CA ILE A 153 0.00 11.01 3.80
C ILE A 153 0.15 12.35 4.52
N THR A 154 -0.72 13.30 4.18
CA THR A 154 -0.67 14.67 4.71
C THR A 154 -1.50 14.86 5.97
N LYS A 155 -2.11 13.78 6.49
CA LYS A 155 -3.00 13.74 7.67
C LYS A 155 -4.17 14.73 7.61
N ARG A 156 -4.61 15.11 6.41
CA ARG A 156 -5.72 16.07 6.22
C ARG A 156 -7.07 15.45 6.56
N THR A 157 -7.22 14.13 6.40
CA THR A 157 -8.39 13.36 6.83
C THR A 157 -7.99 11.93 7.18
N LYS A 158 -8.66 11.30 8.15
CA LYS A 158 -8.51 9.86 8.41
C LYS A 158 -9.49 9.11 7.47
N PRO A 159 -9.03 8.25 6.55
CA PRO A 159 -9.92 7.52 5.64
C PRO A 159 -10.92 6.66 6.42
N THR A 160 -12.19 6.76 6.09
CA THR A 160 -13.25 5.88 6.62
C THR A 160 -13.19 4.53 5.90
N ARG A 161 -13.25 3.45 6.67
CA ARG A 161 -13.23 2.07 6.16
C ARG A 161 -14.32 1.88 5.10
N LYS A 162 -13.95 1.54 3.86
CA LYS A 162 -14.91 1.14 2.83
C LYS A 162 -15.61 -0.16 3.28
N PRO A 163 -16.94 -0.28 3.23
CA PRO A 163 -17.64 -1.51 3.59
C PRO A 163 -17.20 -2.67 2.69
N LYS A 164 -16.89 -3.81 3.29
CA LYS A 164 -16.60 -5.06 2.57
C LYS A 164 -17.90 -5.57 1.94
N THR A 165 -18.04 -5.54 0.62
CA THR A 165 -19.21 -6.10 -0.06
C THR A 165 -19.17 -7.62 0.03
N THR A 166 -19.95 -8.19 0.94
CA THR A 166 -20.21 -9.63 0.98
C THR A 166 -21.06 -10.01 -0.24
N LYS A 167 -20.54 -10.87 -1.12
CA LYS A 167 -21.37 -11.51 -2.16
C LYS A 167 -22.55 -12.23 -1.50
N PRO A 168 -23.79 -12.12 -2.00
CA PRO A 168 -24.91 -12.87 -1.45
C PRO A 168 -24.70 -14.36 -1.68
N THR A 169 -24.61 -15.14 -0.61
CA THR A 169 -24.71 -16.60 -0.68
C THR A 169 -26.16 -16.96 -1.01
N THR A 170 -26.40 -17.45 -2.22
CA THR A 170 -27.70 -18.00 -2.62
C THR A 170 -27.99 -19.26 -1.81
N VAL A 171 -28.81 -19.14 -0.77
CA VAL A 171 -29.38 -20.30 -0.09
C VAL A 171 -30.44 -20.89 -1.01
N ARG A 172 -30.15 -22.07 -1.57
CA ARG A 172 -31.08 -22.84 -2.39
C ARG A 172 -32.06 -23.53 -1.42
N SER A 173 -33.28 -23.00 -1.32
CA SER A 173 -34.37 -23.61 -0.57
C SER A 173 -34.83 -24.89 -1.27
N SER A 174 -34.58 -26.05 -0.66
CA SER A 174 -35.21 -27.31 -1.04
C SER A 174 -36.64 -27.35 -0.50
N THR A 175 -37.61 -27.26 -1.41
CA THR A 175 -39.04 -27.41 -1.11
C THR A 175 -39.33 -28.86 -0.73
N GLY A 176 -39.69 -29.09 0.54
CA GLY A 176 -40.21 -30.37 1.01
C GLY A 176 -41.65 -30.60 0.53
N SER A 177 -41.86 -31.73 -0.13
CA SER A 177 -43.16 -32.25 -0.55
C SER A 177 -43.92 -32.81 0.67
N PHE A 178 -45.13 -32.33 0.95
CA PHE A 178 -46.10 -32.99 1.82
C PHE A 178 -47.16 -33.71 0.97
N PRO A 179 -47.62 -34.90 1.38
CA PRO A 179 -48.44 -35.77 0.54
C PRO A 179 -49.90 -35.32 0.46
N MET A 180 -50.55 -35.71 -0.65
CA MET A 180 -52.00 -35.64 -0.85
C MET A 180 -52.72 -36.58 0.11
N ASP A 181 -53.86 -36.12 0.64
CA ASP A 181 -54.99 -37.00 0.96
C ASP A 181 -56.24 -36.47 0.24
N ILE A 182 -56.88 -37.37 -0.52
CA ILE A 182 -58.13 -37.18 -1.25
C ILE A 182 -59.22 -37.99 -0.53
N ALA A 183 -60.34 -37.31 -0.26
CA ALA A 183 -61.70 -37.80 0.04
C ALA A 183 -61.93 -38.67 1.29
#